data_AF-A0AAU4SR55-F1
#
_entry.id   AF-A0AAU4SR55-F1
#
_cell.length_a   1.000
_cell.length_b   1.000
_cell.length_c   1.000
_cell.angle_alpha   90.00
_cell.angle_beta   90.00
_cell.angle_gamma   90.00
#
_symmetry.space_group_name_H-M   'P 1'
#
loop_
_entity.id
_entity.type
_entity.pdbx_description
1 polymer ?
#
loop_
_entity_poly.entity_id
_entity_poly.type
_entity_poly.pdbx_seq_one_letter_code
_entity_poly.pdbx_strand_id
1 'polypeptide(L)' 'MTNQALPQVPVTVRTFVQQLSSTRRGARLARRLVAHRLDEWGYPYGGETNDTVTSIAAELAANAGAP' A
#
# COMPACT_ATOMS: atom_id res chain seq x y z
N MET A 1 5.90 -37.89 21.86
CA MET A 1 5.92 -37.16 20.58
C MET A 1 6.06 -35.68 20.89
N THR A 2 7.27 -35.13 20.91
CA THR A 2 7.50 -33.69 21.20
C THR A 2 7.57 -32.93 19.88
N ASN A 3 6.58 -32.08 19.64
CA ASN A 3 6.53 -31.18 18.48
C ASN A 3 7.57 -30.07 18.68
N GLN A 4 8.72 -30.17 18.00
CA GLN A 4 9.69 -29.08 17.98
C GLN A 4 9.25 -28.04 16.95
N ALA A 5 8.75 -26.90 17.43
CA ALA A 5 8.50 -25.74 16.59
C ALA A 5 9.83 -25.18 16.07
N LEU A 6 9.95 -25.02 14.75
CA LEU A 6 11.12 -24.37 14.13
C LEU A 6 11.29 -22.95 14.70
N PRO A 7 12.54 -22.50 14.91
CA PRO A 7 12.82 -21.15 15.39
C PRO A 7 12.15 -20.11 14.48
N GLN A 8 11.26 -19.31 15.04
CA GLN A 8 10.55 -18.26 14.32
C GLN A 8 11.50 -17.06 14.15
N VAL A 9 11.89 -16.78 12.91
CA VAL A 9 12.68 -15.57 12.60
C VAL A 9 11.73 -14.37 12.68
N PRO A 10 12.03 -13.34 13.48
CA PRO A 10 11.18 -12.16 13.57
C PRO A 10 11.16 -11.43 12.23
N VAL A 11 9.97 -11.29 11.63
CA VAL A 11 9.74 -10.49 10.42
C VAL A 11 9.05 -9.19 10.80
N THR A 12 9.57 -8.06 10.32
CA THR A 12 8.92 -6.75 10.52
C THR A 12 8.04 -6.44 9.31
N VAL A 13 6.74 -6.32 9.54
CA VAL A 13 5.76 -5.85 8.54
C VAL A 13 5.66 -4.33 8.63
N ARG A 14 5.78 -3.65 7.49
CA ARG A 14 5.60 -2.19 7.40
C ARG A 14 4.15 -1.90 6.99
N THR A 15 3.47 -1.07 7.78
CA THR A 15 2.06 -0.72 7.56
C THR A 15 1.89 0.80 7.49
N PHE A 16 0.98 1.24 6.64
CA PHE A 16 0.58 2.64 6.52
C PHE A 16 -0.94 2.71 6.30
N VAL A 17 -1.62 3.60 7.04
CA VAL A 17 -3.08 3.79 6.97
C VAL A 17 -3.38 5.28 6.89
N GLN A 18 -4.26 5.67 5.96
CA GLN A 18 -4.74 7.03 5.80
C GLN A 18 -6.22 7.00 5.40
N GLN A 19 -7.05 7.81 6.08
CA GLN A 19 -8.43 8.05 5.66
C GLN A 19 -8.49 9.24 4.71
N LEU A 20 -9.26 9.10 3.63
CA LEU A 20 -9.43 10.08 2.57
C LEU A 20 -10.90 10.23 2.22
N SER A 21 -11.32 11.43 1.80
CA SER A 21 -12.69 11.65 1.31
C SER A 21 -12.92 10.90 0.00
N SER A 22 -14.11 10.31 -0.13
CA SER A 22 -14.52 9.53 -1.31
C SER A 22 -14.82 10.42 -2.52
N THR A 23 -13.76 10.99 -3.09
CA THR A 23 -13.79 11.94 -4.20
C THR A 23 -12.66 11.65 -5.18
N ARG A 24 -12.78 12.13 -6.41
CA ARG A 24 -11.68 12.06 -7.40
C ARG A 24 -10.38 12.70 -6.89
N ARG A 25 -10.48 13.74 -6.06
CA ARG A 25 -9.31 14.35 -5.39
C ARG A 25 -8.70 13.41 -4.36
N GLY A 26 -9.53 12.70 -3.60
CA GLY A 26 -9.11 11.65 -2.67
C GLY A 26 -8.33 10.54 -3.36
N ALA A 27 -8.83 10.02 -4.49
CA ALA A 27 -8.12 8.99 -5.27
C ALA A 27 -6.74 9.46 -5.77
N ARG A 28 -6.64 10.72 -6.23
CA ARG A 28 -5.34 11.33 -6.62
C ARG A 28 -4.38 11.45 -5.44
N LEU A 29 -4.90 11.76 -4.25
CA LEU A 29 -4.09 11.86 -3.04
C LEU A 29 -3.64 10.48 -2.56
N ALA A 30 -4.52 9.48 -2.59
CA ALA A 30 -4.19 8.08 -2.29
C ALA A 30 -2.99 7.62 -3.13
N ARG A 31 -3.06 7.83 -4.44
CA ARG A 31 -1.98 7.48 -5.38
C ARG A 31 -0.64 8.10 -4.98
N ARG A 32 -0.62 9.40 -4.66
CA ARG A 32 0.61 10.12 -4.29
C ARG A 32 1.19 9.65 -2.97
N LEU A 33 0.34 9.44 -1.96
CA LEU A 33 0.77 8.97 -0.64
C LEU A 33 1.33 7.55 -0.69
N VAL A 34 0.70 6.67 -1.46
CA VAL A 34 1.18 5.30 -1.67
C VAL A 34 2.53 5.31 -2.38
N ALA A 35 2.69 6.10 -3.43
CA ALA A 35 3.95 6.20 -4.18
C ALA A 35 5.11 6.64 -3.28
N HIS A 36 4.87 7.65 -2.43
CA HIS A 36 5.85 8.15 -1.46
C HIS A 36 6.18 7.11 -0.39
N ARG A 37 5.16 6.43 0.15
CA ARG A 37 5.37 5.40 1.17
C ARG A 37 6.18 4.22 0.63
N LEU A 38 5.96 3.85 -0.63
CA LEU A 38 6.70 2.80 -1.30
C LEU A 38 8.16 3.19 -1.54
N ASP A 39 8.43 4.42 -1.94
CA ASP A 39 9.79 4.96 -2.08
C ASP A 39 10.55 4.91 -0.75
N GLU A 40 9.93 5.38 0.35
CA GLU A 40 10.47 5.25 1.71
C GLU A 40 10.73 3.79 2.12
N TRP A 41 10.00 2.84 1.53
CA TRP A 41 10.18 1.41 1.78
C TRP A 41 11.19 0.73 0.86
N GLY A 42 11.77 1.46 -0.09
CA GLY A 42 12.79 0.98 -1.03
C GLY A 42 12.25 0.58 -2.41
N TYR A 43 11.01 0.94 -2.74
CA TYR A 43 10.41 0.74 -4.06
C TYR A 43 10.33 2.08 -4.80
N PRO A 44 11.36 2.41 -5.61
CA PRO A 44 11.50 3.73 -6.19
C PRO A 44 10.35 4.08 -7.14
N TYR A 45 10.12 5.39 -7.29
CA TYR A 45 9.20 5.92 -8.29
C TYR A 45 9.53 5.44 -9.71
N GLY A 46 8.50 5.14 -10.51
CA GLY A 46 8.65 4.64 -11.89
C GLY A 46 9.12 3.18 -11.97
N GLY A 47 9.28 2.49 -10.84
CA GLY A 47 9.44 1.05 -10.80
C GLY A 47 8.09 0.33 -10.90
N GLU A 48 8.08 -0.86 -11.50
CA GLU A 48 6.87 -1.65 -11.73
C GLU A 48 6.01 -1.85 -10.46
N THR A 49 6.64 -2.14 -9.32
CA THR A 49 5.94 -2.30 -8.04
C THR A 49 5.26 -1.00 -7.61
N ASN A 50 5.96 0.14 -7.72
CA ASN A 50 5.40 1.43 -7.33
C ASN A 50 4.23 1.80 -8.24
N ASP A 51 4.40 1.67 -9.55
CA ASP A 51 3.37 2.00 -10.54
C ASP A 51 2.12 1.11 -10.40
N THR A 52 2.31 -0.20 -10.21
CA THR A 52 1.21 -1.15 -10.03
C THR A 52 0.40 -0.86 -8.76
N VAL A 53 1.08 -0.75 -7.61
CA VAL A 53 0.39 -0.56 -6.32
C VAL A 53 -0.28 0.82 -6.26
N THR A 54 0.31 1.84 -6.87
CA THR A 54 -0.29 3.17 -6.93
C THR A 54 -1.53 3.21 -7.83
N SER A 55 -1.55 2.47 -8.95
CA SER A 55 -2.75 2.32 -9.79
C SER A 55 -3.88 1.64 -9.01
N ILE A 56 -3.59 0.51 -8.37
CA ILE A 56 -4.56 -0.23 -7.55
C ILE A 56 -5.14 0.67 -6.45
N ALA A 57 -4.29 1.41 -5.73
CA ALA A 57 -4.76 2.30 -4.67
C ALA A 57 -5.67 3.43 -5.22
N ALA A 58 -5.37 3.96 -6.40
CA ALA A 58 -6.19 4.98 -7.05
C ALA A 58 -7.55 4.41 -7.49
N GLU A 59 -7.57 3.21 -8.07
CA GLU A 59 -8.79 2.51 -8.49
C GLU A 59 -9.68 2.18 -7.29
N LEU A 60 -9.13 1.61 -6.22
CA LEU A 60 -9.87 1.30 -5.00
C LEU A 60 -10.46 2.57 -4.37
N ALA A 61 -9.69 3.64 -4.31
CA ALA A 61 -10.17 4.93 -3.78
C ALA A 61 -11.23 5.60 -4.69
N ALA A 62 -11.18 5.35 -6.00
CA ALA A 62 -12.23 5.83 -6.92
C ALA A 62 -13.51 5.00 -6.80
N ASN A 63 -13.40 3.68 -6.65
CA ASN A 63 -14.53 2.77 -6.49
C ASN A 63 -15.30 3.03 -5.18
N ALA A 64 -14.63 3.47 -4.12
CA ALA A 64 -15.26 3.79 -2.84
C ALA A 64 -16.30 4.94 -2.92
N GLY A 65 -16.33 5.70 -4.01
CA GLY A 65 -17.25 6.83 -4.23
C GLY A 65 -18.17 6.64 -5.44
N ALA A 66 -18.15 5.45 -6.05
CA ALA A 66 -19.10 5.08 -7.07
C ALA A 66 -20.46 4.75 -6.39
N PRO A 67 -21.59 5.20 -6.97
CA PRO A 67 -22.93 4.88 -6.49
C PRO A 67 -23.30 3.40 -6.69
#